data_AF-A0A7S4UHA6-F1
#
_entry.id   AF-A0A7S4UHA6-F1
#
_cell.length_a   1.000
_cell.length_b   1.000
_cell.length_c   1.000
_cell.angle_alpha   90.00
_cell.angle_beta   90.00
_cell.angle_gamma   90.00
#
_symmetry.space_group_name_H-M   'P 1'
#
loop_
_entity.id
_entity.type
_entity.pdbx_description
1 polymer ?
#
loop_
_entity_poly.entity_id
_entity_poly.type
_entity_poly.pdbx_seq_one_letter_code
_entity_poly.pdbx_strand_id
1 'polypeptide(L)'
;MNAHGNYSLPSTGIGMGGSMMGQMQQPLLQSKDLTEQAKQCQEAIEMMLQSYEGILLQARTYPTAADCTSTTSMQLQVEKIAYASETLLQTISALRVSGVANNVPHLNAHMEKRIKDLKDTEIESQQALVSLSLEIADLLQELEHSYYTTPSFD
;
A
#
# COMPACT_ATOMS: atom_id res chain seq x y z
N MET A 1 -15.80 60.09 -27.92
CA MET A 1 -15.52 59.62 -26.55
C MET A 1 -16.26 58.31 -26.35
N ASN A 2 -15.49 57.27 -26.04
CA ASN A 2 -15.89 55.87 -25.93
C ASN A 2 -16.84 55.61 -24.76
N ALA A 3 -17.75 54.65 -24.94
CA ALA A 3 -18.09 53.66 -23.92
C ALA A 3 -18.73 52.43 -24.60
N HIS A 4 -17.90 51.45 -24.96
CA HIS A 4 -18.32 50.08 -25.23
C HIS A 4 -18.52 49.38 -23.87
N GLY A 5 -19.76 49.01 -23.55
CA GLY A 5 -20.07 48.04 -22.51
C GLY A 5 -20.32 46.69 -23.17
N ASN A 6 -19.25 45.92 -23.37
CA ASN A 6 -19.31 44.58 -23.96
C ASN A 6 -19.73 43.59 -22.86
N TYR A 7 -20.91 43.00 -22.98
CA TYR A 7 -21.36 41.90 -22.12
C TYR A 7 -20.63 40.63 -22.55
N SER A 8 -19.56 40.28 -21.84
CA SER A 8 -18.91 38.97 -21.97
C SER A 8 -19.61 37.97 -21.05
N LEU A 9 -20.34 37.04 -21.66
CA LEU A 9 -20.81 35.81 -21.01
C LEU A 9 -19.63 35.04 -20.41
N PRO A 10 -19.76 34.38 -19.24
CA PRO A 10 -18.78 33.39 -18.81
C PRO A 10 -18.85 32.21 -19.78
N SER A 11 -17.82 32.14 -20.62
CA SER A 11 -17.48 31.00 -21.47
C SER A 11 -17.35 29.75 -20.58
N THR A 12 -18.13 28.72 -20.91
CA THR A 12 -17.97 27.36 -20.45
C THR A 12 -16.64 26.82 -20.98
N GLY A 13 -15.55 27.23 -20.33
CA GLY A 13 -14.23 26.68 -20.55
C GLY A 13 -14.19 25.28 -19.97
N ILE A 14 -14.39 24.28 -20.83
CA ILE A 14 -13.97 22.90 -20.59
C ILE A 14 -12.44 22.94 -20.46
N GLY A 15 -11.98 23.16 -19.23
CA GLY A 15 -10.59 23.05 -18.83
C GLY A 15 -10.16 21.60 -18.86
N MET A 16 -9.82 21.12 -20.06
CA MET A 16 -8.96 19.95 -20.27
C MET A 16 -7.57 20.25 -19.68
N GLY A 17 -7.44 20.05 -18.37
CA GLY A 17 -6.24 20.39 -17.61
C GLY A 17 -6.17 19.57 -16.33
N GLY A 18 -6.32 18.25 -16.44
CA GLY A 18 -6.22 17.32 -15.33
C GLY A 18 -5.20 16.25 -15.65
N SER A 19 -3.98 16.43 -15.16
CA SER A 19 -2.84 15.51 -15.22
C SER A 19 -3.23 14.07 -14.83
N MET A 20 -3.62 13.24 -15.80
CA MET A 20 -3.80 11.79 -15.64
C MET A 20 -2.54 11.02 -16.08
N MET A 21 -1.37 11.46 -15.61
CA MET A 21 -0.11 10.74 -15.79
C MET A 21 0.64 10.62 -14.46
N GLY A 22 -0.08 10.19 -13.43
CA GLY A 22 0.52 9.43 -12.33
C GLY A 22 0.48 7.95 -12.70
N GLN A 23 1.21 7.57 -13.76
CA GLN A 23 1.41 6.16 -14.08
C GLN A 23 1.99 5.49 -12.83
N MET A 24 1.23 4.54 -12.30
CA MET A 24 1.64 3.54 -11.32
C MET A 24 2.86 2.78 -11.83
N GLN A 25 4.04 3.38 -11.71
CA GLN A 25 5.29 2.73 -12.04
C GLN A 25 6.13 2.63 -10.77
N GLN A 26 5.74 1.70 -9.90
CA GLN A 26 6.65 1.06 -8.95
C GLN A 26 6.04 -0.27 -8.46
N PRO A 27 6.23 -1.36 -9.23
CA PRO A 27 6.47 -2.68 -8.59
C PRO A 27 7.82 -3.30 -9.00
N LEU A 28 8.47 -2.78 -10.05
CA LEU A 28 9.59 -3.45 -10.71
C LEU A 28 10.86 -3.54 -9.86
N LEU A 29 11.13 -2.56 -8.99
CA LEU A 29 12.30 -2.58 -8.11
C LEU A 29 12.15 -3.61 -6.96
N GLN A 30 10.93 -3.87 -6.48
CA GLN A 30 10.65 -4.77 -5.35
C GLN A 30 10.65 -6.26 -5.73
N SER A 31 10.28 -6.59 -6.98
CA SER A 31 10.33 -7.98 -7.46
C SER A 31 11.75 -8.54 -7.49
N LYS A 32 12.74 -7.68 -7.68
CA LYS A 32 14.15 -8.07 -7.81
C LYS A 32 14.75 -8.48 -6.46
N ASP A 33 14.50 -7.71 -5.40
CA ASP A 33 14.96 -8.01 -4.03
C ASP A 33 14.32 -9.28 -3.46
N LEU A 34 13.01 -9.49 -3.68
CA LEU A 34 12.33 -10.70 -3.20
C LEU A 34 12.82 -11.97 -3.92
N THR A 35 13.10 -11.86 -5.22
CA THR A 35 13.65 -12.98 -6.00
C THR A 35 15.07 -13.32 -5.55
N GLU A 36 15.89 -12.31 -5.26
CA GLU A 36 17.26 -12.50 -4.78
C GLU A 36 17.28 -13.09 -3.35
N GLN A 37 16.39 -12.63 -2.46
CA GLN A 37 16.21 -13.22 -1.13
C GLN A 37 15.67 -14.66 -1.19
N ALA A 38 14.75 -14.96 -2.10
CA ALA A 38 14.28 -16.34 -2.31
C ALA A 38 15.42 -17.27 -2.78
N LYS A 39 16.28 -16.77 -3.67
CA LYS A 39 17.48 -17.47 -4.14
C LYS A 39 18.46 -17.74 -2.99
N GLN A 40 18.71 -16.75 -2.13
CA GLN A 40 19.56 -16.92 -0.94
C GLN A 40 19.01 -17.97 0.04
N CYS A 41 17.69 -17.98 0.27
CA CYS A 41 17.06 -19.03 1.09
C CYS A 41 17.24 -20.42 0.47
N GLN A 42 17.06 -20.54 -0.83
CA GLN A 42 17.23 -21.81 -1.53
C GLN A 42 18.67 -22.31 -1.44
N GLU A 43 19.66 -21.45 -1.69
CA GLU A 43 21.08 -21.80 -1.59
C GLU A 43 21.47 -22.24 -0.16
N ALA A 44 20.94 -21.57 0.87
CA ALA A 44 21.19 -21.95 2.25
C ALA A 44 20.56 -23.31 2.61
N ILE A 45 19.33 -23.58 2.15
CA ILE A 45 18.67 -24.89 2.35
C ILE A 45 19.47 -26.00 1.65
N GLU A 46 19.87 -25.78 0.40
CA GLU A 46 20.68 -26.73 -0.36
C GLU A 46 22.02 -27.02 0.34
N MET A 47 22.69 -25.99 0.87
CA MET A 47 23.92 -26.14 1.64
C MET A 47 23.71 -26.98 2.91
N MET A 48 22.61 -26.77 3.65
CA MET A 48 22.29 -27.57 4.83
C MET A 48 22.05 -29.04 4.47
N LEU A 49 21.27 -29.29 3.41
CA LEU A 49 20.95 -30.65 2.96
C LEU A 49 22.21 -31.40 2.51
N GLN A 50 23.05 -30.77 1.70
CA GLN A 50 24.33 -31.35 1.25
C GLN A 50 25.27 -31.64 2.43
N SER A 51 25.32 -30.73 3.41
CA SER A 51 26.16 -30.89 4.59
C SER A 51 25.64 -32.03 5.48
N TYR A 52 24.32 -32.16 5.63
CA TYR A 52 23.68 -33.25 6.38
C TYR A 52 23.91 -34.61 5.71
N GLU A 53 23.79 -34.69 4.38
CA GLU A 53 24.10 -35.89 3.61
C GLU A 53 25.58 -36.30 3.78
N GLY A 54 26.49 -35.32 3.79
CA GLY A 54 27.91 -35.54 4.08
C GLY A 54 28.17 -36.13 5.48
N ILE A 55 27.44 -35.68 6.50
CA ILE A 55 27.52 -36.24 7.86
C ILE A 55 26.99 -37.68 7.88
N LEU A 56 25.85 -37.95 7.25
CA LEU A 56 25.26 -39.29 7.18
C LEU A 56 26.20 -40.29 6.49
N LEU A 57 26.83 -39.87 5.39
CA LEU A 57 27.78 -40.70 4.66
C LEU A 57 29.00 -41.05 5.54
N GLN A 58 29.56 -40.06 6.24
CA GLN A 58 30.69 -40.26 7.16
C GLN A 58 30.32 -41.13 8.37
N ALA A 59 29.11 -40.97 8.90
CA ALA A 59 28.60 -41.77 10.00
C ALA A 59 28.40 -43.25 9.59
N ARG A 60 27.98 -43.50 8.35
CA ARG A 60 27.78 -44.85 7.82
C ARG A 60 29.09 -45.62 7.59
N THR A 61 30.20 -44.92 7.38
CA THR A 61 31.53 -45.51 7.19
C THR A 61 32.28 -45.82 8.49
N TYR A 62 31.70 -45.52 9.66
CA TYR A 62 32.25 -45.87 10.97
C TYR A 62 31.92 -47.34 11.29
N PRO A 63 32.91 -48.27 11.33
CA PRO A 63 33.83 -48.36 12.49
C PRO A 63 35.24 -48.92 12.16
N THR A 64 36.11 -48.20 11.43
CA THR A 64 37.47 -48.74 11.12
C THR A 64 38.66 -47.83 11.40
N ALA A 65 38.47 -46.53 11.65
CA ALA A 65 39.58 -45.70 12.11
C ALA A 65 39.08 -44.56 12.98
N ALA A 66 39.68 -44.44 14.16
CA ALA A 66 39.73 -43.20 14.93
C ALA A 66 40.60 -42.17 14.19
N ASP A 67 40.23 -41.85 12.95
CA ASP A 67 40.95 -40.93 12.09
C ASP A 67 40.47 -39.50 12.40
N CYS A 68 41.38 -38.67 12.91
CA CYS A 68 41.14 -37.26 13.20
C CYS A 68 40.53 -36.51 12.00
N THR A 69 40.84 -36.94 10.77
CA THR A 69 40.32 -36.38 9.52
C THR A 69 38.81 -36.53 9.37
N SER A 70 38.23 -37.66 9.80
CA SER A 70 36.78 -37.89 9.76
C SER A 70 36.03 -37.03 10.77
N THR A 71 36.64 -36.76 11.93
CA THR A 71 36.06 -35.89 12.95
C THR A 71 36.10 -34.44 12.52
N THR A 72 37.23 -33.97 11.97
CA THR A 72 37.34 -32.60 11.42
C THR A 72 36.37 -32.38 10.26
N SER A 73 36.18 -33.38 9.38
CA SER A 73 35.24 -33.26 8.27
C SER A 73 33.79 -33.18 8.74
N MET A 74 33.39 -33.95 9.76
CA MET A 74 32.05 -33.85 10.34
C MET A 74 31.83 -32.49 11.00
N GLN A 75 32.82 -31.98 11.74
CA GLN A 75 32.77 -30.65 12.36
C GLN A 75 32.57 -29.55 11.31
N LEU A 76 33.31 -29.61 10.21
CA LEU A 76 33.15 -28.67 9.10
C LEU A 76 31.74 -28.70 8.50
N GLN A 77 31.12 -29.88 8.37
CA GLN A 77 29.74 -29.98 7.88
C GLN A 77 28.75 -29.39 8.88
N VAL A 78 28.96 -29.59 10.18
CA VAL A 78 28.12 -28.97 11.22
C VAL A 78 28.26 -27.44 11.20
N GLU A 79 29.46 -26.92 11.03
CA GLU A 79 29.70 -25.47 10.88
C GLU A 79 28.99 -24.89 9.65
N LYS A 80 29.02 -25.58 8.51
CA LYS A 80 28.28 -25.17 7.31
C LYS A 80 26.78 -25.14 7.55
N ILE A 81 26.24 -26.12 8.27
CA ILE A 81 24.82 -26.13 8.66
C ILE A 81 24.51 -24.92 9.55
N ALA A 82 25.34 -24.64 10.56
CA ALA A 82 25.15 -23.49 11.45
C ALA A 82 25.18 -22.16 10.68
N TYR A 83 26.15 -21.99 9.78
CA TYR A 83 26.26 -20.82 8.90
C TYR A 83 25.04 -20.64 8.00
N ALA A 84 24.59 -21.71 7.34
CA ALA A 84 23.41 -21.66 6.48
C ALA A 84 22.12 -21.38 7.29
N SER A 85 22.04 -21.89 8.52
CA SER A 85 20.94 -21.60 9.45
C SER A 85 20.90 -20.12 9.83
N GLU A 86 22.05 -19.54 10.14
CA GLU A 86 22.17 -18.11 10.47
C GLU A 86 21.78 -17.24 9.26
N THR A 87 22.25 -17.62 8.07
CA THR A 87 21.89 -16.96 6.80
C THR A 87 20.37 -16.97 6.60
N LEU A 88 19.70 -18.11 6.80
CA LEU A 88 18.24 -18.20 6.71
C LEU A 88 17.52 -17.29 7.71
N LEU A 89 17.97 -17.26 8.96
CA LEU A 89 17.39 -16.39 9.98
C LEU A 89 17.52 -14.91 9.62
N GLN A 90 18.67 -14.50 9.08
CA GLN A 90 18.92 -13.14 8.61
C GLN A 90 17.99 -12.79 7.44
N THR A 91 17.88 -13.67 6.43
CA THR A 91 17.00 -13.44 5.27
C THR A 91 15.52 -13.39 5.66
N ILE A 92 15.06 -14.26 6.56
CA ILE A 92 13.69 -14.24 7.09
C ILE A 92 13.42 -12.94 7.86
N SER A 93 14.38 -12.49 8.67
CA SER A 93 14.27 -11.22 9.40
C SER A 93 14.17 -10.03 8.43
N ALA A 94 15.01 -10.00 7.39
CA ALA A 94 14.98 -8.96 6.35
C ALA A 94 13.64 -8.96 5.59
N LEU A 95 13.10 -10.12 5.25
CA LEU A 95 11.78 -10.27 4.63
C LEU A 95 10.66 -9.71 5.53
N ARG A 96 10.72 -10.01 6.83
CA ARG A 96 9.74 -9.49 7.80
C ARG A 96 9.79 -7.97 7.90
N VAL A 97 11.00 -7.40 8.00
CA VAL A 97 11.20 -5.94 8.06
C VAL A 97 10.71 -5.28 6.77
N SER A 98 11.06 -5.84 5.61
CA SER A 98 10.59 -5.37 4.30
C SER A 98 9.06 -5.39 4.20
N GLY A 99 8.41 -6.49 4.62
CA GLY A 99 6.96 -6.60 4.61
C GLY A 99 6.26 -5.55 5.49
N VAL A 100 6.81 -5.21 6.66
CA VAL A 100 6.27 -4.17 7.54
C VAL A 100 6.55 -2.77 6.98
N ALA A 101 7.79 -2.51 6.57
CA ALA A 101 8.23 -1.21 6.08
C ALA A 101 7.52 -0.79 4.79
N ASN A 102 7.15 -1.75 3.93
CA ASN A 102 6.47 -1.44 2.68
C ASN A 102 4.96 -1.22 2.87
N ASN A 103 4.30 -2.00 3.72
CA ASN A 103 2.84 -1.94 3.81
C ASN A 103 2.33 -0.77 4.64
N VAL A 104 3.04 -0.37 5.71
CA VAL A 104 2.57 0.67 6.64
C VAL A 104 2.50 2.07 6.00
N PRO A 105 3.53 2.56 5.27
CA PRO A 105 3.47 3.87 4.63
C PRO A 105 2.41 3.95 3.54
N HIS A 106 2.24 2.88 2.74
CA HIS A 106 1.19 2.81 1.72
C HIS A 106 -0.22 2.81 2.35
N LEU A 107 -0.41 2.07 3.44
CA LEU A 107 -1.67 2.12 4.20
C LEU A 107 -1.93 3.53 4.73
N ASN A 108 -0.92 4.17 5.32
CA ASN A 108 -1.05 5.51 5.87
C ASN A 108 -1.43 6.52 4.79
N ALA A 109 -0.74 6.52 3.64
CA ALA A 109 -1.06 7.41 2.53
C ALA A 109 -2.50 7.18 1.99
N HIS A 110 -2.93 5.93 1.90
CA HIS A 110 -4.29 5.60 1.50
C HIS A 110 -5.34 6.04 2.53
N MET A 111 -5.03 5.90 3.83
CA MET A 111 -5.89 6.38 4.91
C MET A 111 -5.99 7.91 4.93
N GLU A 112 -4.88 8.63 4.78
CA GLU A 112 -4.86 10.09 4.68
C GLU A 112 -5.71 10.60 3.51
N LYS A 113 -5.60 9.95 2.35
CA LYS A 113 -6.46 10.24 1.21
C LYS A 113 -7.94 10.03 1.55
N ARG A 114 -8.30 8.89 2.13
CA ARG A 114 -9.70 8.62 2.53
C ARG A 114 -10.23 9.62 3.54
N ILE A 115 -9.41 10.04 4.50
CA ILE A 115 -9.78 11.07 5.48
C ILE A 115 -10.10 12.38 4.76
N LYS A 116 -9.29 12.76 3.77
CA LYS A 116 -9.54 13.96 2.96
C LYS A 116 -10.85 13.84 2.18
N ASP A 117 -11.03 12.75 1.44
CA ASP A 117 -12.23 12.53 0.61
C ASP A 117 -13.51 12.56 1.48
N LEU A 118 -13.47 11.99 2.69
CA LEU A 118 -14.57 12.03 3.64
C LEU A 118 -14.85 13.43 4.17
N LYS A 119 -13.83 14.24 4.43
CA LYS A 119 -14.01 15.64 4.84
C LYS A 119 -14.60 16.48 3.72
N ASP A 120 -14.14 16.28 2.49
CA ASP A 120 -14.67 16.99 1.33
C ASP A 120 -16.16 16.64 1.15
N THR A 121 -16.52 15.34 1.28
CA THR A 121 -17.92 14.88 1.25
C THR A 121 -18.75 15.45 2.40
N GLU A 122 -18.20 15.55 3.60
CA GLU A 122 -18.87 16.13 4.77
C GLU A 122 -19.21 17.62 4.52
N ILE A 123 -18.25 18.38 3.97
CA ILE A 123 -18.45 19.80 3.64
C ILE A 123 -19.51 19.95 2.56
N GLU A 124 -19.45 19.16 1.48
CA GLU A 124 -20.46 19.18 0.41
C GLU A 124 -21.86 18.86 0.95
N SER A 125 -21.97 17.85 1.82
CA SER A 125 -23.25 17.48 2.44
C SER A 125 -23.79 18.59 3.34
N GLN A 126 -22.94 19.27 4.12
CA GLN A 126 -23.36 20.37 4.97
C GLN A 126 -23.85 21.57 4.14
N GLN A 127 -23.15 21.90 3.05
CA GLN A 127 -23.56 22.95 2.13
C GLN A 127 -24.92 22.63 1.48
N ALA A 128 -25.10 21.39 1.01
CA ALA A 128 -26.36 20.95 0.43
C ALA A 128 -27.54 21.04 1.42
N LEU A 129 -27.32 20.67 2.69
CA LEU A 129 -28.34 20.79 3.74
C LEU A 129 -28.71 22.25 4.02
N VAL A 130 -27.72 23.14 4.04
CA VAL A 130 -27.97 24.58 4.21
C VAL A 130 -28.76 25.14 3.03
N SER A 131 -28.37 24.83 1.79
CA SER A 131 -29.12 25.24 0.59
C SER A 131 -30.56 24.75 0.62
N LEU A 132 -30.77 23.47 0.95
CA LEU A 132 -32.12 22.91 1.08
C LEU A 132 -32.94 23.61 2.17
N SER A 133 -32.32 23.95 3.31
CA SER A 133 -33.01 24.66 4.39
C SER A 133 -33.49 26.05 3.98
N LEU A 134 -32.72 26.74 3.13
CA LEU A 134 -33.09 28.05 2.59
C LEU A 134 -34.22 27.91 1.55
N GLU A 135 -34.12 26.94 0.64
CA GLU A 135 -35.19 26.67 -0.34
C GLU A 135 -36.53 26.33 0.35
N ILE A 136 -36.49 25.53 1.43
CA ILE A 136 -37.69 25.23 2.21
C ILE A 136 -38.25 26.49 2.87
N ALA A 137 -37.39 27.36 3.43
CA ALA A 137 -37.83 28.60 4.05
C ALA A 137 -38.52 29.53 3.03
N ASP A 138 -37.95 29.66 1.82
CA ASP A 138 -38.53 30.47 0.74
C ASP A 138 -39.90 29.91 0.30
N LEU A 139 -40.00 28.58 0.11
CA LEU A 139 -41.26 27.92 -0.26
C LEU A 139 -42.34 28.08 0.82
N LEU A 140 -41.97 27.98 2.10
CA LEU A 140 -42.91 28.20 3.20
C LEU A 140 -43.40 29.64 3.25
N GLN A 141 -42.51 30.60 3.00
CA GLN A 141 -42.87 32.02 2.95
C GLN A 141 -43.79 32.34 1.76
N GLU A 142 -43.54 31.75 0.59
CA GLU A 142 -44.41 31.87 -0.58
C GLU A 142 -45.80 31.27 -0.31
N LEU A 143 -45.84 30.11 0.33
CA LEU A 143 -47.09 29.45 0.73
C LEU A 143 -47.89 30.30 1.72
N GLU A 144 -47.23 30.86 2.74
CA GLU A 144 -47.85 31.76 3.71
C GLU A 144 -48.42 33.00 3.02
N HIS A 145 -47.64 33.62 2.13
CA HIS A 145 -48.09 34.78 1.37
C HIS A 145 -49.32 34.45 0.51
N SER A 146 -49.29 33.32 -0.21
CA SER A 146 -50.40 32.85 -1.04
C SER A 146 -51.68 32.64 -0.21
N TYR A 147 -51.56 32.04 0.97
CA TYR A 147 -52.69 31.79 1.86
C TYR A 147 -53.39 33.07 2.33
N TYR A 148 -52.63 34.13 2.65
CA TYR A 148 -53.21 35.40 3.13
C TYR A 148 -53.57 36.41 2.03
N THR A 149 -53.10 36.20 0.80
CA THR A 149 -53.38 37.10 -0.33
C THR A 149 -54.38 36.53 -1.34
N THR A 150 -54.75 35.25 -1.22
CA THR A 150 -55.83 34.69 -2.02
C THR A 150 -57.17 35.25 -1.52
N PRO A 151 -57.97 35.90 -2.38
CA PRO A 151 -59.26 36.43 -1.98
C PRO A 151 -60.20 35.28 -1.60
N SER A 152 -60.76 35.32 -0.40
CA SER A 152 -61.88 34.46 -0.01
C SER A 152 -63.08 34.84 -0.87
N PHE A 153 -63.47 33.97 -1.79
CA PHE A 153 -64.76 34.07 -2.47
C PHE A 153 -65.86 33.67 -1.47
N ASP A 154 -66.45 34.68 -0.82
CA ASP A 154 -67.82 34.63 -0.29
C ASP A 154 -68.80 35.14 -1.36
#